data_AF-A0A968UA92-F1
#
_entry.id   AF-A0A968UA92-F1
#
_cell.length_a   1.000
_cell.length_b   1.000
_cell.length_c   1.000
_cell.angle_alpha   90.00
_cell.angle_beta   90.00
_cell.angle_gamma   90.00
#
_symmetry.space_group_name_H-M   'P 1'
#
loop_
_entity.id
_entity.type
_entity.pdbx_description
1 polymer ?
#
loop_
_entity_poly.entity_id
_entity_poly.type
_entity_poly.pdbx_seq_one_letter_code
_entity_poly.pdbx_strand_id
1 'polypeptide(L)'
;MDPALRPRYVKLVADLLAPEGELLAVFFTHGRQGGPPFGSTSAELRELFEPYFEIVTLQPAAQSIPSRQGEEHIGRLRLRP
;
A
#
# COMPACT_ATOMS: atom_id res chain seq x y z
N MET A 1 1.53 11.76 -1.11
CA MET A 1 0.15 11.96 -1.57
C MET A 1 -0.68 12.41 -0.39
N ASP A 2 -1.48 13.46 -0.56
CA ASP A 2 -2.48 13.87 0.44
C ASP A 2 -3.32 12.64 0.85
N PRO A 3 -3.41 12.31 2.16
CA PRO A 3 -4.17 11.15 2.63
C PRO A 3 -5.63 11.11 2.13
N ALA A 4 -6.27 12.26 1.92
CA ALA A 4 -7.65 12.34 1.43
C ALA A 4 -7.82 11.77 0.01
N LEU A 5 -6.74 11.66 -0.77
CA LEU A 5 -6.76 11.10 -2.12
C LEU A 5 -6.55 9.58 -2.17
N ARG A 6 -6.20 8.94 -1.04
CA ARG A 6 -5.89 7.49 -0.99
C ARG A 6 -7.03 6.61 -1.51
N PRO A 7 -8.31 6.81 -1.14
CA PRO A 7 -9.40 5.97 -1.66
C PRO A 7 -9.53 6.06 -3.18
N ARG A 8 -9.38 7.27 -3.73
CA ARG A 8 -9.41 7.50 -5.19
C ARG A 8 -8.23 6.85 -5.88
N TYR A 9 -7.04 6.92 -5.28
CA TYR A 9 -5.85 6.25 -5.80
C TYR A 9 -6.05 4.73 -5.88
N VAL A 10 -6.54 4.10 -4.81
CA VAL A 10 -6.76 2.65 -4.80
C VAL A 10 -7.74 2.23 -5.89
N LYS A 11 -8.87 2.94 -6.00
CA LYS A 11 -9.85 2.67 -7.06
C LYS A 11 -9.22 2.82 -8.45
N LEU A 12 -8.45 3.88 -8.68
CA LEU A 12 -7.78 4.09 -9.95
C LEU A 12 -6.82 2.94 -10.29
N VAL A 13 -6.05 2.45 -9.31
CA VAL A 13 -5.16 1.30 -9.54
C VAL A 13 -5.96 0.05 -9.91
N ALA A 14 -7.09 -0.20 -9.24
CA ALA A 14 -7.97 -1.31 -9.58
C ALA A 14 -8.54 -1.19 -11.00
N ASP A 15 -8.98 0.02 -11.39
CA ASP A 15 -9.54 0.30 -12.72
C ASP A 15 -8.49 0.16 -13.85
N LEU A 16 -7.19 0.36 -13.55
CA LEU A 16 -6.11 0.32 -14.54
C LEU A 16 -5.54 -1.09 -14.77
N LEU A 17 -5.70 -2.00 -13.81
CA LEU A 17 -5.19 -3.36 -13.94
C LEU A 17 -6.06 -4.17 -14.91
N ALA A 18 -5.41 -5.01 -15.72
CA ALA A 18 -6.12 -6.02 -16.51
C ALA A 18 -6.83 -7.02 -15.58
N PRO A 19 -7.84 -7.76 -16.08
CA PRO A 19 -8.41 -8.89 -15.35
C PRO A 19 -7.30 -9.82 -14.82
N GLU A 20 -7.45 -10.29 -13.58
CA GLU A 20 -6.45 -11.10 -12.86
C GLU A 20 -5.10 -10.39 -12.58
N GLY A 21 -5.01 -9.08 -12.82
CA GLY A 21 -3.83 -8.28 -12.55
C GLY A 21 -3.48 -8.19 -11.06
N GLU A 22 -2.21 -7.91 -10.77
CA GLU A 22 -1.70 -7.77 -9.42
C GLU A 22 -0.96 -6.43 -9.25
N LEU A 23 -1.13 -5.82 -8.06
CA LEU A 23 -0.30 -4.73 -7.59
C LEU A 23 0.82 -5.28 -6.69
N LEU A 24 2.06 -5.06 -7.11
CA LEU A 24 3.24 -5.22 -6.26
C LEU A 24 3.67 -3.84 -5.78
N ALA A 25 3.74 -3.66 -4.47
CA ALA A 25 4.01 -2.35 -3.88
C ALA A 25 4.95 -2.43 -2.69
N VAL A 26 5.72 -1.37 -2.48
CA VAL A 26 6.40 -1.09 -1.22
C VAL A 26 5.72 0.12 -0.59
N PHE A 27 5.10 -0.09 0.55
CA PHE A 27 4.40 0.95 1.29
C PHE A 27 5.31 1.51 2.37
N PHE A 28 5.45 2.84 2.41
CA PHE A 28 6.23 3.51 3.44
C PHE A 28 5.37 3.75 4.68
N THR A 29 5.30 2.72 5.54
CA THR A 29 4.50 2.65 6.76
C THR A 29 5.20 3.26 7.99
N HIS A 30 5.80 4.44 7.84
CA HIS A 30 6.47 5.11 8.97
C HIS A 30 5.48 5.83 9.90
N GLY A 31 5.85 5.99 11.17
CA GLY A 31 5.06 6.73 12.17
C GLY A 31 5.41 8.22 12.31
N ARG A 32 6.29 8.75 11.46
CA ARG A 32 6.74 10.17 11.52
C ARG A 32 5.56 11.13 11.29
N GLN A 33 5.53 12.24 12.03
CA GLN A 33 4.48 13.25 11.90
C GLN A 33 4.65 14.11 10.63
N GLY A 34 3.53 14.58 10.07
CA GLY A 34 3.50 15.45 8.90
C GLY A 34 3.64 14.72 7.57
N GLY A 35 4.15 15.44 6.56
CA GLY A 35 4.40 14.93 5.22
C GLY A 35 4.59 16.09 4.22
N PRO A 36 4.88 15.80 2.94
CA PRO A 36 5.16 14.47 2.39
C PRO A 36 6.61 13.98 2.68
N PRO A 37 6.85 12.64 2.67
CA PRO A 37 5.87 11.57 2.55
C PRO A 37 4.99 11.48 3.81
N PHE A 38 3.70 11.22 3.61
CA PHE A 38 2.75 10.99 4.70
C PHE A 38 2.79 9.51 5.06
N GLY A 39 2.91 9.21 6.36
CA GLY A 39 2.92 7.84 6.87
C GLY A 39 1.57 7.13 6.69
N SER A 40 1.61 5.81 6.75
CA SER A 40 0.43 4.95 6.81
C SER A 40 0.69 3.77 7.74
N THR A 41 -0.35 3.07 8.15
CA THR A 41 -0.24 1.81 8.90
C THR A 41 -0.63 0.62 8.03
N SER A 42 -0.18 -0.60 8.40
CA SER A 42 -0.63 -1.80 7.70
C SER A 42 -2.14 -2.04 7.85
N ALA A 43 -2.77 -1.56 8.92
CA ALA A 43 -4.22 -1.61 9.11
C ALA A 43 -4.95 -0.69 8.13
N GLU A 44 -4.52 0.57 8.00
CA GLU A 44 -5.08 1.52 7.03
C GLU A 44 -4.93 1.01 5.59
N LEU A 45 -3.78 0.39 5.27
CA LEU A 45 -3.57 -0.21 3.96
C LEU A 45 -4.55 -1.37 3.71
N ARG A 46 -4.84 -2.21 4.71
CA ARG A 46 -5.84 -3.26 4.57
C ARG A 46 -7.22 -2.67 4.28
N GLU A 47 -7.67 -1.74 5.12
CA GLU A 47 -8.97 -1.08 4.96
C GLU A 47 -9.12 -0.41 3.59
N LEU A 48 -8.07 0.27 3.12
CA LEU A 48 -8.08 0.96 1.83
C LEU A 48 -8.16 0.01 0.65
N PHE A 49 -7.43 -1.12 0.67
CA PHE A 49 -7.26 -1.99 -0.50
C PHE A 49 -8.20 -3.19 -0.53
N GLU A 50 -8.62 -3.74 0.62
CA GLU A 50 -9.52 -4.92 0.68
C GLU A 50 -10.82 -4.81 -0.12
N PRO A 51 -11.45 -3.63 -0.31
CA PRO A 51 -12.64 -3.50 -1.14
C PRO A 51 -12.46 -3.90 -2.61
N TYR A 52 -11.25 -3.73 -3.16
CA TYR A 52 -10.95 -3.98 -4.57
C TYR A 52 -9.95 -5.12 -4.78
N PHE A 53 -9.19 -5.47 -3.75
CA PHE A 53 -8.08 -6.43 -3.83
C PHE A 53 -8.21 -7.54 -2.79
N GLU A 54 -7.73 -8.73 -3.17
CA GLU A 54 -7.29 -9.77 -2.24
C GLU A 54 -5.84 -9.45 -1.83
N ILE A 55 -5.59 -9.23 -0.54
CA ILE A 55 -4.24 -8.98 -0.02
C ILE A 55 -3.55 -10.32 0.24
N VAL A 56 -2.80 -10.80 -0.75
CA VAL A 56 -2.05 -12.06 -0.68
C VAL A 56 -0.88 -11.95 0.29
N THR A 57 -0.22 -10.79 0.34
CA THR A 57 0.88 -10.52 1.27
C THR A 57 0.89 -9.04 1.63
N LEU A 58 1.09 -8.74 2.91
CA LEU A 58 1.44 -7.42 3.42
C LEU A 58 2.31 -7.61 4.66
N GLN A 59 3.63 -7.57 4.46
CA GLN A 59 4.60 -7.91 5.51
C GLN A 59 5.73 -6.88 5.57
N PRO A 60 6.42 -6.73 6.71
CA PRO A 60 7.58 -5.85 6.81
C PRO A 60 8.62 -6.14 5.73
N ALA A 61 9.17 -5.10 5.11
CA ALA A 61 10.25 -5.23 4.15
C ALA A 61 11.55 -5.57 4.89
N ALA A 62 12.18 -6.69 4.54
CA ALA A 62 13.43 -7.11 5.17
C ALA A 62 14.65 -6.34 4.61
N GLN A 63 14.60 -5.97 3.33
CA GLN A 63 15.69 -5.32 2.58
C GLN A 63 15.39 -3.84 2.32
N SER A 64 15.33 -3.03 3.37
CA SER A 64 15.25 -1.57 3.25
C SER A 64 16.65 -0.93 3.33
N ILE A 65 16.77 0.29 2.82
CA ILE A 65 17.96 1.12 3.09
C ILE A 65 18.01 1.51 4.58
N PRO A 66 19.19 1.81 5.16
CA PRO A 66 19.32 2.07 6.60
C PRO A 66 18.35 3.12 7.14
N SER A 67 18.07 4.19 6.38
CA SER A 67 17.19 5.28 6.80
C SER A 67 15.69 4.95 6.79
N ARG A 68 15.29 3.76 6.34
CA ARG A 68 13.90 3.27 6.25
C ARG A 68 13.70 1.88 6.85
N GLN A 69 14.74 1.30 7.46
CA GLN A 69 14.69 -0.03 8.05
C GLN A 69 13.55 -0.11 9.07
N GLY A 70 12.66 -1.09 8.91
CA GLY A 70 11.51 -1.30 9.80
C GLY A 70 10.33 -0.34 9.58
N GLU A 71 10.40 0.54 8.57
CA GLU A 71 9.34 1.51 8.27
C GLU A 71 8.60 1.20 6.95
N GLU A 72 8.89 0.08 6.29
CA GLU A 72 8.29 -0.28 5.01
C GLU A 72 7.60 -1.65 5.08
N HIS A 73 6.52 -1.82 4.32
CA HIS A 73 5.89 -3.12 4.06
C HIS A 73 5.92 -3.44 2.57
N ILE A 74 6.22 -4.68 2.21
CA ILE A 74 6.01 -5.19 0.84
C ILE A 74 4.61 -5.80 0.75
N GLY A 75 3.89 -5.43 -0.32
CA GLY A 75 2.55 -5.88 -0.61
C GLY A 75 2.47 -6.61 -1.95
N ARG A 76 1.77 -7.75 -1.96
CA ARG A 76 1.25 -8.41 -3.17
C ARG A 76 -0.27 -8.47 -3.06
N LEU A 77 -0.94 -7.78 -3.97
CA LEU A 77 -2.39 -7.60 -3.95
C LEU A 77 -2.96 -8.03 -5.30
N ARG A 78 -3.90 -8.97 -5.29
CA ARG A 78 -4.56 -9.46 -6.50
C ARG A 78 -5.90 -8.75 -6.69
N LEU A 79 -6.17 -8.27 -7.90
CA LEU A 79 -7.46 -7.66 -8.22
C LEU A 79 -8.58 -8.68 -7.99
N ARG A 80 -9.64 -8.27 -7.28
CA ARG A 80 -10.84 -9.11 -7.13
C ARG A 80 -11.60 -9.15 -8.47
N PRO A 81 -12.19 -10.31 -8.83
CA PRO A 81 -13.05 -10.41 -10.00
C PRO A 81 -14.34 -9.60 -9.88
#